data_AF-A0A7R7EGY4-F1
#
_entry.id   AF-A0A7R7EGY4-F1
#
_cell.length_a   1.000
_cell.length_b   1.000
_cell.length_c   1.000
_cell.angle_alpha   90.00
_cell.angle_beta   90.00
_cell.angle_gamma   90.00
#
_symmetry.space_group_name_H-M   'P 1'
#
loop_
_entity.id
_entity.type
_entity.pdbx_description
1 polymer ?
#
loop_
_entity_poly.entity_id
_entity_poly.type
_entity_poly.pdbx_seq_one_letter_code
_entity_poly.pdbx_strand_id
1 'polypeptide(L)'
;MKENIDSQQKEGQIPKIIHYCWFGGAPIPDSLQKCIDSWKLLDGYKIMRWDESNCSFDENEFVKKTYQEKQLGFIGDYYRLKAVYEYGGIYLDTDVKVCKSFDSLLNYKAFLNFIFDCSVGTAIIGAKPKNPLIKNLLDMYEATTFGNTTNGKLFEWKKNQLIVNGYATSNYYYTYYILKHYPEFQLNNKFQDLGNFVIFPKEYFEIGTLTGDHYAIHLCSGEWRIKNDGKKSMKDQVKQILTKWPYLYEKVQIMVRKRRYDGLKKDIPFYEYYLAQKEHRELPEL
;
A
#
# COMPACT_ATOMS: atom_id res chain seq x y z
N MET A 1 26.18 0.55 -6.18
CA MET A 1 26.71 1.55 -5.24
C MET A 1 26.16 1.25 -3.85
N LYS A 2 26.96 0.66 -2.95
CA LYS A 2 26.64 0.58 -1.51
C LYS A 2 27.32 1.76 -0.84
N GLU A 3 26.70 2.94 -0.91
CA GLU A 3 27.17 4.10 -0.15
C GLU A 3 26.55 4.11 1.24
N ASN A 4 27.44 4.26 2.22
CA ASN A 4 27.25 4.39 3.66
C ASN A 4 25.86 4.88 4.07
N ILE A 5 25.10 3.98 4.68
CA ILE A 5 23.93 4.32 5.47
C ILE A 5 24.45 4.91 6.79
N ASP A 6 23.85 6.03 7.18
CA ASP A 6 24.31 6.97 8.20
C ASP A 6 24.62 6.33 9.58
N SER A 7 25.64 6.89 10.23
CA SER A 7 26.30 6.42 11.46
C SER A 7 25.48 6.52 12.75
N GLN A 8 24.19 6.88 12.67
CA GLN A 8 23.28 6.99 13.81
C GLN A 8 22.17 5.93 13.85
N GLN A 9 22.13 5.02 12.88
CA GLN A 9 21.07 4.00 12.85
C GLN A 9 21.31 2.94 13.91
N LYS A 10 20.43 2.86 14.93
CA LYS A 10 20.49 1.81 15.93
C LYS A 10 20.21 0.46 15.29
N GLU A 11 21.07 -0.50 15.60
CA GLU A 11 20.91 -1.89 15.19
C GLU A 11 19.54 -2.41 15.67
N GLY A 12 18.77 -3.00 14.76
CA GLY A 12 17.43 -3.50 15.07
C GLY A 12 16.31 -2.44 15.06
N GLN A 13 16.43 -1.33 14.32
CA GLN A 13 15.31 -0.44 13.97
C GLN A 13 15.03 -0.46 12.45
N ILE A 14 13.85 0.03 12.04
CA ILE A 14 13.56 0.30 10.63
C ILE A 14 14.52 1.42 10.16
N PRO A 15 15.29 1.21 9.08
CA PRO A 15 16.14 2.25 8.50
C PRO A 15 15.38 3.51 8.09
N LYS A 16 16.03 4.68 8.20
CA LYS A 16 15.51 5.94 7.66
C LYS A 16 15.74 6.02 6.14
N ILE A 17 15.08 5.13 5.40
CA ILE A 17 15.11 5.09 3.93
C ILE A 17 13.67 5.14 3.44
N ILE A 18 13.38 6.04 2.49
CA ILE A 18 12.11 6.09 1.77
C ILE A 18 12.31 5.48 0.39
N HIS A 19 11.54 4.43 0.09
CA HIS A 19 11.51 3.80 -1.22
C HIS A 19 10.25 4.23 -1.97
N TYR A 20 10.37 4.49 -3.26
CA TYR A 20 9.21 4.66 -4.14
C TYR A 20 9.53 4.18 -5.55
N CYS A 21 8.51 3.73 -6.29
CA CYS A 21 8.66 3.29 -7.67
C CYS A 21 8.20 4.38 -8.65
N TRP A 22 8.91 4.52 -9.77
CA TRP A 22 8.49 5.34 -10.88
C TRP A 22 9.03 4.78 -12.20
N PHE A 23 8.20 3.97 -12.87
CA PHE A 23 8.53 3.31 -14.12
C PHE A 23 7.88 4.00 -15.31
N GLY A 24 8.48 3.85 -16.49
CA GLY A 24 7.99 4.33 -17.78
C GLY A 24 8.62 5.65 -18.24
N GLY A 25 9.55 6.23 -17.48
CA GLY A 25 10.30 7.44 -17.85
C GLY A 25 9.50 8.74 -18.02
N ALA A 26 8.17 8.71 -17.82
CA ALA A 26 7.33 9.89 -17.88
C ALA A 26 7.71 10.90 -16.77
N PRO A 27 7.51 12.21 -16.96
CA PRO A 27 7.65 13.16 -15.86
C PRO A 27 6.60 12.89 -14.78
N ILE A 28 6.97 13.08 -13.51
CA ILE A 28 6.03 12.96 -12.39
C ILE A 28 4.98 14.09 -12.50
N PRO A 29 3.67 13.79 -12.56
CA PRO A 29 2.63 14.81 -12.60
C PRO A 29 2.64 15.73 -11.36
N ASP A 30 2.27 17.00 -11.53
CA ASP A 30 2.22 17.99 -10.44
C ASP A 30 1.41 17.55 -9.22
N SER A 31 0.35 16.75 -9.42
CA SER A 31 -0.47 16.22 -8.33
C SER A 31 0.31 15.24 -7.44
N LEU A 32 1.16 14.40 -8.05
CA LEU A 32 2.02 13.45 -7.37
C LEU A 32 3.25 14.16 -6.80
N GLN A 33 3.81 15.13 -7.52
CA GLN A 33 4.92 15.93 -7.02
C GLN A 33 4.55 16.64 -5.71
N LYS A 34 3.33 17.18 -5.58
CA LYS A 34 2.83 17.75 -4.32
C LYS A 34 2.78 16.76 -3.16
N CYS A 35 2.55 15.47 -3.45
CA CYS A 35 2.60 14.41 -2.44
C CYS A 35 4.05 14.13 -2.05
N ILE A 36 4.95 13.97 -3.02
CA ILE A 36 6.38 13.77 -2.77
C ILE A 36 7.00 14.96 -2.01
N ASP A 37 6.63 16.20 -2.34
CA ASP A 37 7.10 17.40 -1.64
C ASP A 37 6.72 17.41 -0.15
N SER A 38 5.64 16.72 0.23
CA SER A 38 5.25 16.57 1.64
C SER A 38 6.20 15.66 2.44
N TRP A 39 6.97 14.82 1.75
CA TRP A 39 7.93 13.90 2.39
C TRP A 39 9.12 14.63 3.02
N LYS A 40 9.27 15.94 2.80
CA LYS A 40 10.20 16.79 3.57
C LYS A 40 9.97 16.76 5.09
N LEU A 41 8.80 16.29 5.54
CA LEU A 41 8.50 16.04 6.96
C LEU A 41 9.22 14.80 7.51
N LEU A 42 9.77 13.96 6.64
CA LEU A 42 10.60 12.79 6.96
C LEU A 42 12.07 13.24 6.94
N ASP A 43 12.40 14.16 7.84
CA ASP A 43 13.74 14.75 7.94
C ASP A 43 14.80 13.69 8.29
N GLY A 44 15.95 13.77 7.63
CA GLY A 44 17.03 12.79 7.75
C GLY A 44 16.80 11.44 7.08
N TYR A 45 15.72 11.26 6.31
CA TYR A 45 15.51 10.04 5.53
C TYR A 45 16.19 10.11 4.16
N LYS A 46 16.88 9.04 3.76
CA LYS A 46 17.41 8.87 2.41
C LYS A 46 16.28 8.49 1.46
N ILE A 47 16.09 9.24 0.38
CA ILE A 47 15.13 8.89 -0.67
C ILE A 47 15.81 7.99 -1.72
N MET A 48 15.17 6.87 -2.05
CA MET A 48 15.62 5.90 -3.03
C MET A 48 14.49 5.63 -4.04
N ARG A 49 14.67 6.13 -5.26
CA ARG A 49 13.78 5.86 -6.39
C ARG A 49 14.13 4.51 -7.02
N TRP A 50 13.10 3.72 -7.33
CA TRP A 50 13.18 2.49 -8.10
C TRP A 50 12.59 2.72 -9.49
N ASP A 51 13.42 2.52 -10.52
CA ASP A 51 13.11 2.77 -11.92
C ASP A 51 13.95 1.85 -12.83
N GLU A 52 13.90 2.06 -14.15
CA GLU A 52 14.65 1.28 -15.15
C GLU A 52 16.18 1.25 -14.90
N SER A 53 16.74 2.21 -14.17
CA SER A 53 18.20 2.30 -13.95
C SER A 53 18.72 1.34 -12.89
N ASN A 54 17.84 0.83 -12.02
CA ASN A 54 18.20 -0.04 -10.90
C ASN A 54 17.28 -1.26 -10.73
N CYS A 55 16.31 -1.45 -11.62
CA CYS A 55 15.41 -2.59 -11.68
C CYS A 55 15.65 -3.44 -12.94
N SER A 56 15.50 -4.76 -12.82
CA SER A 56 15.37 -5.68 -13.94
C SER A 56 13.88 -5.99 -14.24
N PHE A 57 13.52 -6.12 -15.51
CA PHE A 57 12.19 -6.60 -15.92
C PHE A 57 12.16 -8.11 -16.19
N ASP A 58 13.28 -8.80 -15.93
CA ASP A 58 13.45 -10.24 -16.10
C ASP A 58 13.56 -10.99 -14.75
N GLU A 59 13.02 -10.41 -13.68
CA GLU A 59 13.13 -10.92 -12.30
C GLU A 59 12.42 -12.27 -12.08
N ASN A 60 11.14 -12.34 -12.48
CA ASN A 60 10.29 -13.51 -12.35
C ASN A 60 9.11 -13.40 -13.34
N GLU A 61 8.29 -14.45 -13.44
CA GLU A 61 7.16 -14.49 -14.38
C GLU A 61 6.14 -13.36 -14.14
N PHE A 62 5.94 -12.95 -12.89
CA PHE A 62 5.04 -11.85 -12.58
C PHE A 62 5.54 -10.51 -13.16
N VAL A 63 6.80 -10.17 -12.93
CA VAL A 63 7.43 -8.94 -13.45
C VAL A 63 7.53 -8.99 -14.97
N LYS A 64 7.96 -10.12 -15.54
CA LYS A 64 8.07 -10.30 -17.01
C LYS A 64 6.73 -10.07 -17.69
N LYS A 65 5.67 -10.73 -17.22
CA LYS A 65 4.35 -10.63 -17.83
C LYS A 65 3.72 -9.24 -17.66
N THR A 66 3.83 -8.64 -16.47
CA THR A 66 3.33 -7.27 -16.25
C THR A 66 4.08 -6.25 -17.10
N TYR A 67 5.38 -6.41 -17.29
CA TYR A 67 6.15 -5.55 -18.19
C TYR A 67 5.77 -5.73 -19.66
N GLN A 68 5.69 -6.98 -20.14
CA GLN A 68 5.28 -7.30 -21.52
C GLN A 68 3.89 -6.74 -21.87
N GLU A 69 2.96 -6.78 -20.93
CA GLU A 69 1.59 -6.26 -21.08
C GLU A 69 1.45 -4.78 -20.69
N LYS A 70 2.56 -4.07 -20.43
CA LYS A 70 2.61 -2.65 -20.07
C LYS A 70 1.80 -2.29 -18.81
N GLN A 71 1.63 -3.24 -17.90
CA GLN A 71 0.97 -3.09 -16.61
C GLN A 71 1.95 -2.56 -15.55
N LEU A 72 2.53 -1.38 -15.82
CA LEU A 72 3.68 -0.84 -15.06
C LEU A 72 3.41 -0.65 -13.55
N GLY A 73 2.17 -0.35 -13.16
CA GLY A 73 1.80 -0.22 -11.74
C GLY A 73 2.00 -1.51 -10.94
N PHE A 74 1.82 -2.67 -11.58
CA PHE A 74 2.01 -3.97 -10.93
C PHE A 74 3.49 -4.32 -10.77
N ILE A 75 4.38 -3.78 -11.59
CA ILE A 75 5.84 -3.95 -11.38
C ILE A 75 6.24 -3.33 -10.03
N GLY A 76 5.67 -2.18 -9.69
CA GLY A 76 5.85 -1.54 -8.39
C GLY A 76 5.36 -2.38 -7.20
N ASP A 77 4.36 -3.24 -7.40
CA ASP A 77 3.89 -4.16 -6.35
C ASP A 77 4.95 -5.20 -5.96
N TYR A 78 5.78 -5.65 -6.90
CA TYR A 78 6.92 -6.52 -6.60
C TYR A 78 8.09 -5.72 -6.00
N TYR A 79 8.47 -4.60 -6.64
CA TYR A 79 9.64 -3.84 -6.23
C TYR A 79 9.47 -3.16 -4.86
N ARG A 80 8.25 -2.81 -4.42
CA ARG A 80 8.02 -2.31 -3.06
C ARG A 80 8.44 -3.33 -2.00
N LEU A 81 8.13 -4.61 -2.22
CA LEU A 81 8.49 -5.70 -1.32
C LEU A 81 9.98 -5.99 -1.39
N LYS A 82 10.54 -6.08 -2.61
CA LYS A 82 11.97 -6.31 -2.82
C LYS A 82 12.83 -5.24 -2.14
N ALA A 83 12.48 -3.97 -2.34
CA ALA A 83 13.16 -2.83 -1.72
C ALA A 83 13.16 -2.93 -0.19
N VAL A 84 11.97 -3.06 0.40
CA VAL A 84 11.82 -3.13 1.86
C VAL A 84 12.46 -4.39 2.45
N TYR A 85 12.44 -5.52 1.74
CA TYR A 85 13.09 -6.75 2.20
C TYR A 85 14.62 -6.63 2.20
N GLU A 86 15.19 -6.08 1.13
CA GLU A 86 16.64 -5.98 0.96
C GLU A 86 17.26 -4.91 1.86
N TYR A 87 16.66 -3.73 1.88
CA TYR A 87 17.23 -2.56 2.53
C TYR A 87 16.57 -2.22 3.87
N GLY A 88 15.40 -2.77 4.17
CA GLY A 88 14.51 -2.26 5.20
C GLY A 88 13.88 -0.95 4.73
N GLY A 89 13.53 -0.07 5.66
CA GLY A 89 13.01 1.26 5.35
C GLY A 89 11.51 1.28 5.21
N ILE A 90 11.01 2.34 4.57
CA ILE A 90 9.59 2.62 4.41
C ILE A 90 9.32 2.87 2.93
N TYR A 91 8.46 2.05 2.34
CA TYR A 91 7.94 2.29 1.00
C TYR A 91 6.75 3.24 1.04
N LEU A 92 6.68 4.16 0.06
CA LEU A 92 5.59 5.09 -0.17
C LEU A 92 5.16 5.06 -1.65
N ASP A 93 3.87 4.88 -1.90
CA ASP A 93 3.27 5.22 -3.20
C ASP A 93 3.35 6.74 -3.43
N THR A 94 3.54 7.15 -4.69
CA THR A 94 3.78 8.56 -5.06
C THR A 94 2.58 9.49 -4.83
N ASP A 95 1.40 8.95 -4.55
CA ASP A 95 0.19 9.69 -4.16
C ASP A 95 -0.12 9.63 -2.66
N VAL A 96 0.89 9.29 -1.85
CA VAL A 96 0.84 9.41 -0.38
C VAL A 96 1.31 10.80 0.05
N LYS A 97 0.39 11.56 0.64
CA LYS A 97 0.68 12.83 1.31
C LYS A 97 1.08 12.54 2.76
N VAL A 98 2.32 12.83 3.13
CA VAL A 98 2.83 12.75 4.50
C VAL A 98 2.36 13.98 5.29
N CYS A 99 1.90 13.75 6.51
CA CYS A 99 1.36 14.77 7.40
C CYS A 99 2.17 14.91 8.71
N LYS A 100 3.01 13.93 9.05
CA LYS A 100 3.82 13.90 10.28
C LYS A 100 5.05 13.03 10.08
N SER A 101 6.11 13.27 10.87
CA SER A 101 7.29 12.40 10.90
C SER A 101 6.92 10.96 11.27
N PHE A 102 7.65 9.99 10.69
CA PHE A 102 7.47 8.56 10.92
C PHE A 102 8.44 8.00 11.99
N ASP A 103 9.22 8.86 12.65
CA ASP A 103 10.25 8.45 13.61
C ASP A 103 9.70 7.56 14.74
N SER A 104 8.47 7.81 15.18
CA SER A 104 7.78 6.99 16.20
C SER A 104 7.46 5.57 15.74
N LEU A 105 7.52 5.29 14.44
CA LEU A 105 7.23 3.98 13.85
C LEU A 105 8.49 3.12 13.70
N LEU A 106 9.69 3.69 13.84
CA LEU A 106 10.94 3.00 13.52
C LEU A 106 11.29 1.85 14.48
N ASN A 107 10.62 1.79 15.64
CA ASN A 107 10.82 0.74 16.64
C ASN A 107 10.08 -0.56 16.30
N TYR A 108 9.10 -0.54 15.38
CA TYR A 108 8.40 -1.75 14.96
C TYR A 108 9.31 -2.67 14.12
N LYS A 109 9.01 -3.97 14.11
CA LYS A 109 9.68 -4.91 13.19
C LYS A 109 9.21 -4.71 11.75
N ALA A 110 7.92 -4.47 11.59
CA ALA A 110 7.28 -3.99 10.39
C ALA A 110 5.95 -3.33 10.76
N PHE A 111 5.46 -2.44 9.92
CA PHE A 111 4.14 -1.85 10.05
C PHE A 111 3.44 -1.75 8.69
N LEU A 112 2.13 -1.95 8.72
CA LEU A 112 1.19 -1.79 7.62
C LEU A 112 -0.03 -1.01 8.14
N ASN A 113 -0.98 -0.71 7.25
CA ASN A 113 -2.29 -0.18 7.64
C ASN A 113 -3.43 -0.95 6.96
N PHE A 114 -4.66 -0.74 7.43
CA PHE A 114 -5.84 -1.09 6.64
C PHE A 114 -6.06 -0.05 5.54
N ILE A 115 -6.57 -0.48 4.38
CA ILE A 115 -7.17 0.41 3.37
C ILE A 115 -8.70 0.44 3.53
N PHE A 116 -9.31 -0.73 3.72
CA PHE A 116 -10.72 -0.90 4.08
C PHE A 116 -10.83 -1.69 5.38
N ASP A 117 -12.01 -1.70 6.00
CA ASP A 117 -12.24 -2.54 7.20
C ASP A 117 -11.99 -4.03 6.94
N CYS A 118 -12.09 -4.42 5.67
CA CYS A 118 -11.94 -5.76 5.15
C CYS A 118 -10.66 -5.98 4.31
N SER A 119 -9.70 -5.04 4.29
CA SER A 119 -8.46 -5.22 3.51
C SER A 119 -7.27 -4.42 4.02
N VAL A 120 -6.10 -5.04 3.93
CA VAL A 120 -4.79 -4.45 4.22
C VAL A 120 -4.37 -3.51 3.10
N GLY A 121 -3.88 -2.33 3.46
CA GLY A 121 -3.33 -1.31 2.60
C GLY A 121 -1.85 -1.55 2.31
N THR A 122 -1.43 -1.22 1.09
CA THR A 122 -0.05 -1.44 0.61
C THR A 122 0.67 -0.16 0.18
N ALA A 123 0.00 0.99 0.22
CA ALA A 123 0.57 2.27 -0.19
C ALA A 123 1.71 2.75 0.73
N ILE A 124 1.73 2.26 1.98
CA ILE A 124 2.75 2.57 2.98
C ILE A 124 3.14 1.27 3.67
N ILE A 125 4.42 0.90 3.59
CA ILE A 125 4.94 -0.33 4.20
C ILE A 125 6.27 0.00 4.85
N GLY A 126 6.41 -0.20 6.15
CA GLY A 126 7.70 -0.09 6.82
C GLY A 126 8.18 -1.42 7.36
N ALA A 127 9.46 -1.74 7.20
CA ALA A 127 10.02 -2.92 7.85
C ALA A 127 11.52 -2.82 8.10
N LYS A 128 11.98 -3.63 9.06
CA LYS A 128 13.39 -3.96 9.19
C LYS A 128 13.83 -4.77 7.97
N PRO A 129 15.11 -4.66 7.54
CA PRO A 129 15.64 -5.53 6.51
C PRO A 129 15.41 -6.99 6.90
N LYS A 130 15.08 -7.83 5.93
CA LYS A 130 14.83 -9.26 6.11
C LYS A 130 13.66 -9.62 7.03
N ASN A 131 12.67 -8.74 7.17
CA ASN A 131 11.45 -9.06 7.92
C ASN A 131 10.73 -10.30 7.32
N PRO A 132 10.30 -11.28 8.15
CA PRO A 132 9.66 -12.51 7.67
C PRO A 132 8.36 -12.32 6.88
N LEU A 133 7.50 -11.37 7.28
CA LEU A 133 6.26 -11.09 6.54
C LEU A 133 6.58 -10.61 5.12
N ILE A 134 7.51 -9.65 5.02
CA ILE A 134 7.90 -9.07 3.73
C ILE A 134 8.51 -10.14 2.82
N LYS A 135 9.35 -11.04 3.38
CA LYS A 135 9.89 -12.18 2.61
C LYS A 135 8.78 -13.06 2.06
N ASN A 136 7.83 -13.46 2.90
CA ASN A 136 6.81 -14.40 2.47
C ASN A 136 5.83 -13.78 1.46
N LEU A 137 5.55 -12.47 1.58
CA LEU A 137 4.80 -11.74 0.57
C LEU A 137 5.58 -11.65 -0.76
N LEU A 138 6.89 -11.37 -0.70
CA LEU A 138 7.75 -11.37 -1.88
C LEU A 138 7.74 -12.75 -2.56
N ASP A 139 7.87 -13.83 -1.79
CA ASP A 139 7.82 -15.20 -2.28
C ASP A 139 6.48 -15.54 -2.93
N MET A 140 5.38 -14.98 -2.41
CA MET A 140 4.05 -15.13 -3.02
C MET A 140 3.99 -14.48 -4.41
N TYR A 141 4.65 -13.33 -4.61
CA TYR A 141 4.79 -12.73 -5.95
C TYR A 141 5.72 -13.56 -6.85
N GLU A 142 6.83 -14.08 -6.33
CA GLU A 142 7.74 -14.94 -7.09
C GLU A 142 7.07 -16.25 -7.53
N ALA A 143 6.17 -16.80 -6.71
CA ALA A 143 5.37 -17.99 -7.02
C ALA A 143 4.16 -17.71 -7.93
N THR A 144 3.89 -16.45 -8.28
CA THR A 144 2.69 -16.08 -9.04
C THR A 144 2.77 -16.54 -10.49
N THR A 145 1.69 -17.16 -10.95
CA THR A 145 1.44 -17.47 -12.36
C THR A 145 0.03 -16.99 -12.72
N PHE A 146 -0.09 -16.24 -13.80
CA PHE A 146 -1.38 -15.74 -14.27
C PHE A 146 -2.15 -16.84 -15.01
N GLY A 147 -3.43 -17.04 -14.67
CA GLY A 147 -4.28 -18.06 -15.31
C GLY A 147 -5.66 -18.17 -14.68
N ASN A 148 -6.48 -19.09 -15.20
CA ASN A 148 -7.82 -19.33 -14.67
C ASN A 148 -7.75 -20.24 -13.44
N THR A 149 -8.39 -19.80 -12.35
CA THR A 149 -8.59 -20.63 -11.17
C THR A 149 -9.78 -21.57 -11.38
N THR A 150 -9.78 -22.70 -10.68
CA THR A 150 -10.78 -23.77 -10.86
C THR A 150 -12.21 -23.30 -10.54
N ASN A 151 -12.35 -22.43 -9.54
CA ASN A 151 -13.65 -21.96 -9.04
C ASN A 151 -13.90 -20.46 -9.32
N GLY A 152 -13.11 -19.84 -10.20
CA GLY A 152 -13.19 -18.41 -10.48
C GLY A 152 -12.69 -17.49 -9.36
N LYS A 153 -12.23 -18.04 -8.24
CA LYS A 153 -11.58 -17.30 -7.14
C LYS A 153 -10.38 -16.51 -7.62
N LEU A 154 -10.00 -15.47 -6.88
CA LEU A 154 -8.86 -14.64 -7.26
C LEU A 154 -7.51 -15.37 -7.17
N PHE A 155 -7.37 -16.23 -6.16
CA PHE A 155 -6.13 -16.91 -5.81
C PHE A 155 -6.37 -18.42 -5.65
N GLU A 156 -5.49 -19.23 -6.22
CA GLU A 156 -5.51 -20.69 -6.04
C GLU A 156 -4.09 -21.26 -6.05
N TRP A 157 -3.72 -22.05 -5.04
CA TRP A 157 -2.42 -22.72 -5.01
C TRP A 157 -2.46 -24.04 -5.77
N LYS A 158 -1.57 -24.23 -6.76
CA LYS A 158 -1.37 -25.51 -7.49
C LYS A 158 0.12 -25.83 -7.58
N LYS A 159 0.55 -26.98 -7.05
CA LYS A 159 1.93 -27.49 -7.18
C LYS A 159 3.00 -26.41 -6.89
N ASN A 160 2.85 -25.68 -5.79
CA ASN A 160 3.72 -24.58 -5.33
C ASN A 160 3.69 -23.29 -6.17
N GLN A 161 2.76 -23.17 -7.12
CA GLN A 161 2.49 -21.93 -7.82
C GLN A 161 1.19 -21.31 -7.29
N LEU A 162 1.17 -20.00 -7.17
CA LEU A 162 -0.05 -19.24 -6.92
C LEU A 162 -0.65 -18.86 -8.28
N ILE A 163 -1.76 -19.50 -8.64
CA ILE A 163 -2.54 -19.13 -9.81
C ILE A 163 -3.38 -17.90 -9.47
N VAL A 164 -3.25 -16.86 -10.30
CA VAL A 164 -3.95 -15.59 -10.11
C VAL A 164 -4.86 -15.31 -11.30
N ASN A 165 -6.15 -15.16 -11.01
CA ASN A 165 -7.15 -14.86 -12.03
C ASN A 165 -7.13 -13.36 -12.37
N GLY A 166 -6.51 -13.01 -13.50
CA GLY A 166 -6.34 -11.63 -13.94
C GLY A 166 -5.34 -10.85 -13.09
N TYR A 167 -5.52 -9.53 -13.02
CA TYR A 167 -4.61 -8.61 -12.31
C TYR A 167 -5.17 -8.24 -10.93
N ALA A 168 -4.77 -9.02 -9.91
CA ALA A 168 -5.07 -8.73 -8.52
C ALA A 168 -4.22 -7.57 -7.98
N THR A 169 -4.83 -6.58 -7.34
CA THR A 169 -4.11 -5.50 -6.64
C THR A 169 -3.30 -6.06 -5.45
N SER A 170 -2.16 -5.45 -5.13
CA SER A 170 -1.34 -5.80 -3.96
C SER A 170 -2.09 -5.87 -2.64
N ASN A 171 -3.10 -5.02 -2.42
CA ASN A 171 -3.95 -5.10 -1.22
C ASN A 171 -4.56 -6.50 -1.04
N TYR A 172 -4.90 -7.17 -2.15
CA TYR A 172 -5.48 -8.51 -2.13
C TYR A 172 -4.46 -9.59 -1.85
N TYR A 173 -3.24 -9.49 -2.37
CA TYR A 173 -2.14 -10.41 -2.01
C TYR A 173 -1.87 -10.38 -0.51
N TYR A 174 -1.76 -9.17 0.05
CA TYR A 174 -1.41 -8.98 1.46
C TYR A 174 -2.54 -9.48 2.35
N THR A 175 -3.78 -9.10 2.04
CA THR A 175 -4.95 -9.54 2.80
C THR A 175 -5.10 -11.05 2.75
N TYR A 176 -5.00 -11.67 1.57
CA TYR A 176 -5.09 -13.13 1.41
C TYR A 176 -4.00 -13.85 2.21
N TYR A 177 -2.73 -13.42 2.06
CA TYR A 177 -1.61 -14.04 2.75
C TYR A 177 -1.77 -13.96 4.26
N ILE A 178 -2.10 -12.78 4.78
CA ILE A 178 -2.19 -12.57 6.23
C ILE A 178 -3.35 -13.38 6.80
N LEU A 179 -4.53 -13.38 6.18
CA LEU A 179 -5.67 -14.18 6.64
C LEU A 179 -5.37 -15.68 6.66
N LYS A 180 -4.59 -16.17 5.70
CA LYS A 180 -4.24 -17.58 5.58
C LYS A 180 -3.20 -18.04 6.62
N HIS A 181 -2.29 -17.15 7.02
CA HIS A 181 -1.11 -17.50 7.82
C HIS A 181 -1.12 -16.96 9.26
N TYR A 182 -1.98 -16.00 9.58
CA TYR A 182 -2.13 -15.39 10.90
C TYR A 182 -3.59 -15.52 11.35
N PRO A 183 -4.02 -16.68 11.90
CA PRO A 183 -5.40 -16.94 12.27
C PRO A 183 -5.96 -15.98 13.32
N GLU A 184 -5.09 -15.33 14.10
CA GLU A 184 -5.44 -14.30 15.06
C GLU A 184 -5.78 -12.94 14.41
N PHE A 185 -5.40 -12.72 13.15
CA PHE A 185 -5.66 -11.46 12.44
C PHE A 185 -7.15 -11.24 12.20
N GLN A 186 -7.64 -10.05 12.56
CA GLN A 186 -9.03 -9.65 12.43
C GLN A 186 -9.19 -8.50 11.44
N LEU A 187 -10.08 -8.66 10.47
CA LEU A 187 -10.56 -7.58 9.63
C LEU A 187 -11.51 -6.70 10.45
N ASN A 188 -10.99 -5.63 11.08
CA ASN A 188 -11.80 -4.78 11.95
C ASN A 188 -11.37 -3.31 12.00
N ASN A 189 -10.36 -2.93 11.20
CA ASN A 189 -9.78 -1.58 11.20
C ASN A 189 -9.30 -1.11 12.60
N LYS A 190 -8.83 -2.02 13.45
CA LYS A 190 -8.20 -1.71 14.73
C LYS A 190 -6.72 -2.02 14.69
N PHE A 191 -5.97 -1.32 15.54
CA PHE A 191 -4.56 -1.63 15.74
C PHE A 191 -4.39 -3.09 16.20
N GLN A 192 -3.45 -3.80 15.59
CA GLN A 192 -3.13 -5.19 15.89
C GLN A 192 -1.62 -5.39 15.88
N ASP A 193 -1.11 -6.09 16.90
CA ASP A 193 0.28 -6.55 16.96
C ASP A 193 0.30 -8.08 16.76
N LEU A 194 0.94 -8.51 15.68
CA LEU A 194 1.04 -9.91 15.26
C LEU A 194 2.47 -10.45 15.44
N GLY A 195 3.24 -9.81 16.33
CA GLY A 195 4.57 -10.21 16.75
C GLY A 195 5.69 -9.86 15.77
N ASN A 196 5.51 -10.15 14.47
CA ASN A 196 6.48 -9.84 13.41
C ASN A 196 6.19 -8.51 12.70
N PHE A 197 4.98 -8.00 12.86
CA PHE A 197 4.51 -6.76 12.27
C PHE A 197 3.29 -6.25 13.03
N VAL A 198 2.98 -4.98 12.85
CA VAL A 198 1.76 -4.35 13.35
C VAL A 198 0.90 -3.85 12.18
N ILE A 199 -0.40 -3.80 12.36
CA ILE A 199 -1.33 -3.18 11.40
C ILE A 199 -2.04 -2.03 12.10
N PHE A 200 -2.00 -0.84 11.51
CA PHE A 200 -2.70 0.35 11.99
C PHE A 200 -4.08 0.54 11.35
N PRO A 201 -5.02 1.21 12.04
CA PRO A 201 -6.25 1.68 11.42
C PRO A 201 -5.99 2.58 10.20
N LYS A 202 -6.87 2.49 9.20
CA LYS A 202 -6.79 3.29 7.96
C LYS A 202 -6.78 4.80 8.20
N GLU A 203 -7.32 5.25 9.33
CA GLU A 203 -7.33 6.66 9.71
C GLU A 203 -5.92 7.25 9.86
N TYR A 204 -4.91 6.45 10.23
CA TYR A 204 -3.54 6.93 10.46
C TYR A 204 -2.72 7.11 9.18
N PHE A 205 -3.04 6.39 8.11
CA PHE A 205 -2.18 6.28 6.92
C PHE A 205 -2.93 6.41 5.58
N GLU A 206 -4.24 6.21 5.58
CA GLU A 206 -5.07 6.13 4.38
C GLU A 206 -6.00 7.34 4.25
N ILE A 207 -6.89 7.55 5.24
CA ILE A 207 -8.02 8.50 5.10
C ILE A 207 -7.92 9.75 5.97
N GLY A 208 -7.04 9.76 6.97
CA GLY A 208 -6.86 10.85 7.93
C GLY A 208 -7.87 10.85 9.09
N THR A 209 -7.57 11.66 10.12
CA THR A 209 -8.38 11.87 11.32
C THR A 209 -8.90 13.30 11.40
N LEU A 210 -10.11 13.51 11.96
CA LEU A 210 -10.66 14.86 12.17
C LEU A 210 -9.88 15.68 13.22
N THR A 211 -9.13 15.00 14.10
CA THR A 211 -8.25 15.63 15.08
C THR A 211 -6.95 16.15 14.45
N GLY A 212 -6.57 15.62 13.28
CA GLY A 212 -5.30 15.92 12.63
C GLY A 212 -4.14 15.03 13.07
N ASP A 213 -4.34 14.12 14.03
CA ASP A 213 -3.32 13.14 14.42
C ASP A 213 -3.38 11.92 13.49
N HIS A 214 -2.68 12.03 12.36
CA HIS A 214 -2.46 10.96 11.39
C HIS A 214 -1.09 11.19 10.72
N TYR A 215 -0.47 10.10 10.29
CA TYR A 215 0.85 10.12 9.66
C TYR A 215 0.79 10.50 8.19
N ALA A 216 -0.22 10.00 7.47
CA ALA A 216 -0.36 10.22 6.05
C ALA A 216 -1.81 10.10 5.56
N ILE A 217 -2.03 10.54 4.33
CA ILE A 217 -3.27 10.34 3.57
C ILE A 217 -2.89 9.81 2.19
N HIS A 218 -3.48 8.69 1.79
CA HIS A 218 -3.36 8.15 0.45
C HIS A 218 -4.46 8.73 -0.44
N LEU A 219 -4.07 9.49 -1.47
CA LEU A 219 -5.02 10.20 -2.32
C LEU A 219 -5.69 9.31 -3.38
N CYS A 220 -5.18 8.09 -3.60
CA CYS A 220 -5.63 7.13 -4.60
C CYS A 220 -5.86 7.82 -5.96
N SER A 221 -4.86 8.58 -6.39
CA SER A 221 -4.91 9.45 -7.56
C SER A 221 -5.28 8.69 -8.84
N GLY A 222 -4.95 7.39 -8.88
CA GLY A 222 -5.30 6.51 -9.99
C GLY A 222 -4.70 6.96 -11.32
N GLU A 223 -3.60 7.72 -11.28
CA GLU A 223 -2.93 8.28 -12.48
C GLU A 223 -2.41 7.19 -13.44
N TRP A 224 -2.34 5.93 -12.99
CA TRP A 224 -2.06 4.74 -13.82
C TRP A 224 -3.28 4.21 -14.60
N ARG A 225 -4.50 4.68 -14.30
CA ARG A 225 -5.74 4.29 -15.01
C ARG A 225 -5.96 5.23 -16.20
N ILE A 226 -6.28 4.68 -17.37
CA ILE A 226 -6.67 5.45 -18.56
C ILE A 226 -7.90 6.30 -18.18
N LYS A 227 -7.76 7.63 -18.22
CA LYS A 227 -8.84 8.58 -17.90
C LYS A 227 -9.76 8.73 -19.12
N ASN A 228 -11.07 8.59 -18.90
CA ASN A 228 -12.08 9.15 -19.80
C ASN A 228 -12.45 10.55 -19.28
N ASP A 229 -12.31 11.57 -20.12
CA ASP A 229 -12.58 12.97 -19.79
C ASP A 229 -14.08 13.21 -19.53
N GLY A 230 -14.47 13.21 -18.26
CA GLY A 230 -15.81 13.56 -17.81
C GLY A 230 -15.94 15.06 -17.50
N LYS A 231 -17.06 15.66 -17.96
CA LYS A 231 -17.42 17.08 -17.78
C LYS A 231 -17.36 17.56 -16.31
N LYS A 232 -16.82 18.78 -16.12
CA LYS A 232 -16.79 19.51 -14.84
C LYS A 232 -18.20 19.65 -14.26
N SER A 233 -18.33 19.33 -12.97
CA SER A 233 -19.61 19.27 -12.23
C SER A 233 -19.70 20.43 -11.22
N MET A 234 -20.91 20.81 -10.78
CA MET A 234 -21.17 21.78 -9.68
C MET A 234 -20.30 21.59 -8.43
N LYS A 235 -19.76 20.38 -8.22
CA LYS A 235 -18.78 20.06 -7.16
C LYS A 235 -17.50 20.92 -7.22
N ASP A 236 -17.12 21.45 -8.38
CA ASP A 236 -15.88 22.22 -8.55
C ASP A 236 -16.00 23.66 -8.01
N GLN A 237 -17.20 24.25 -7.99
CA GLN A 237 -17.44 25.59 -7.44
C GLN A 237 -17.39 25.59 -5.90
N VAL A 238 -17.95 24.57 -5.26
CA VAL A 238 -17.85 24.37 -3.80
C VAL A 238 -16.41 24.11 -3.37
N LYS A 239 -15.63 23.37 -4.17
CA LYS A 239 -14.18 23.19 -3.94
C LYS A 239 -13.43 24.52 -3.92
N GLN A 240 -13.71 25.43 -4.87
CA GLN A 240 -13.02 26.74 -4.94
C GLN A 240 -13.30 27.67 -3.76
N ILE A 241 -14.48 27.56 -3.14
CA ILE A 241 -14.82 28.36 -1.94
C ILE A 241 -14.13 27.77 -0.71
N LEU A 242 -14.13 26.45 -0.57
CA LEU A 242 -13.54 25.75 0.58
C LEU A 242 -12.01 25.76 0.57
N THR A 243 -11.35 25.86 -0.59
CA THR A 243 -9.88 25.99 -0.66
C THR A 243 -9.34 27.26 0.00
N LYS A 244 -10.19 28.29 0.20
CA LYS A 244 -9.84 29.48 1.00
C LYS A 244 -9.70 29.17 2.51
N TRP A 245 -10.17 28.01 2.95
CA TRP A 245 -10.09 27.53 4.33
C TRP A 245 -9.48 26.12 4.37
N PRO A 246 -8.15 25.98 4.18
CA PRO A 246 -7.50 24.68 3.97
C PRO A 246 -7.80 23.65 5.06
N TYR A 247 -7.86 24.08 6.32
CA TYR A 247 -8.18 23.22 7.45
C TYR A 247 -9.60 22.66 7.39
N LEU A 248 -10.60 23.50 7.06
CA LEU A 248 -11.98 23.08 6.91
C LEU A 248 -12.15 22.17 5.70
N TYR A 249 -11.48 22.49 4.59
CA TYR A 249 -11.48 21.67 3.39
C TYR A 249 -10.98 20.26 3.67
N GLU A 250 -9.85 20.10 4.37
CA GLU A 250 -9.32 18.78 4.71
C GLU A 250 -10.27 17.97 5.59
N LYS A 251 -10.90 18.58 6.60
CA LYS A 251 -11.93 17.89 7.41
C LYS A 251 -13.11 17.40 6.57
N VAL A 252 -13.58 18.23 5.65
CA VAL A 252 -14.64 17.84 4.71
C VAL A 252 -14.18 16.69 3.82
N GLN A 253 -12.95 16.74 3.29
CA GLN A 253 -12.40 15.65 2.49
C GLN A 253 -12.30 14.34 3.29
N ILE A 254 -11.87 14.38 4.55
CA ILE A 254 -11.81 13.20 5.43
C ILE A 254 -13.21 12.59 5.61
N MET A 255 -14.24 13.39 5.87
CA MET A 255 -15.62 12.90 6.00
C MET A 255 -16.13 12.28 4.69
N VAL A 256 -15.85 12.91 3.55
CA VAL A 256 -16.20 12.38 2.22
C VAL A 256 -15.49 11.05 1.95
N ARG A 257 -14.19 10.95 2.25
CA ARG A 257 -13.40 9.71 2.11
C ARG A 257 -14.00 8.61 2.98
N LYS A 258 -14.27 8.87 4.25
CA LYS A 258 -14.86 7.89 5.17
C LYS A 258 -16.16 7.29 4.61
N ARG A 259 -17.10 8.14 4.19
CA ARG A 259 -18.36 7.69 3.58
C ARG A 259 -18.15 6.91 2.29
N ARG A 260 -17.22 7.34 1.43
CA ARG A 260 -16.88 6.64 0.19
C ARG A 260 -16.33 5.24 0.47
N TYR A 261 -15.39 5.12 1.40
CA TYR A 261 -14.77 3.86 1.77
C TYR A 261 -15.76 2.88 2.41
N ASP A 262 -16.70 3.38 3.22
CA ASP A 262 -17.78 2.57 3.78
C ASP A 262 -18.72 1.97 2.71
N GLY A 263 -18.88 2.66 1.57
CA GLY A 263 -19.60 2.12 0.42
C GLY A 263 -18.77 1.09 -0.34
N LEU A 264 -17.54 1.47 -0.74
CA LEU A 264 -16.67 0.65 -1.59
C LEU A 264 -16.23 -0.66 -0.94
N LYS A 265 -16.15 -0.74 0.39
CA LYS A 265 -15.70 -1.96 1.08
C LYS A 265 -16.57 -3.19 0.80
N LYS A 266 -17.81 -3.00 0.35
CA LYS A 266 -18.74 -4.08 0.01
C LYS A 266 -18.33 -4.83 -1.27
N ASP A 267 -17.59 -4.17 -2.14
CA ASP A 267 -17.12 -4.74 -3.41
C ASP A 267 -15.72 -5.39 -3.28
N ILE A 268 -15.16 -5.39 -2.07
CA ILE A 268 -13.85 -5.97 -1.79
C ILE A 268 -13.99 -7.48 -1.59
N PRO A 269 -13.14 -8.34 -2.21
CA PRO A 269 -13.29 -9.80 -2.17
C PRO A 269 -13.40 -10.41 -0.77
N PHE A 270 -12.81 -9.77 0.25
CA PHE A 270 -12.79 -10.26 1.63
C PHE A 270 -13.95 -9.72 2.49
N TYR A 271 -14.94 -9.04 1.90
CA TYR A 271 -16.06 -8.45 2.65
C TYR A 271 -16.89 -9.49 3.41
N GLU A 272 -17.19 -10.64 2.79
CA GLU A 272 -17.92 -11.73 3.46
C GLU A 272 -17.11 -12.35 4.60
N TYR A 273 -15.79 -12.47 4.43
CA TYR A 273 -14.90 -12.95 5.51
C TYR A 273 -14.89 -11.96 6.68
N TYR A 274 -14.84 -10.66 6.39
CA TYR A 274 -14.99 -9.59 7.38
C TYR A 274 -16.31 -9.69 8.15
N LEU A 275 -17.43 -9.90 7.47
CA LEU A 275 -18.74 -10.07 8.12
C LEU A 275 -18.75 -11.32 9.00
N ALA A 276 -18.21 -12.44 8.52
CA ALA A 276 -18.14 -13.68 9.28
C ALA A 276 -17.32 -13.51 10.57
N GLN A 277 -16.14 -12.87 10.51
CA GLN A 277 -15.35 -12.55 11.70
C GLN A 277 -16.13 -11.64 12.67
N LYS A 278 -16.75 -10.58 12.16
CA LYS A 278 -17.50 -9.62 12.96
C LYS A 278 -18.72 -10.21 13.66
N GLU A 279 -19.39 -11.17 13.00
CA GLU A 279 -20.61 -11.82 13.48
C GLU A 279 -20.34 -13.16 14.17
N HIS A 280 -19.07 -13.55 14.30
CA HIS A 280 -18.64 -14.84 14.85
C HIS A 280 -19.29 -16.05 14.15
N ARG A 281 -19.43 -15.97 12.82
CA ARG A 281 -19.91 -17.07 11.97
C ARG A 281 -18.75 -17.94 11.47
N GLU A 282 -19.09 -19.07 10.86
CA GLU A 282 -18.13 -19.87 10.09
C GLU A 282 -17.48 -19.03 8.99
N LEU A 283 -16.16 -19.13 8.90
CA LEU A 283 -15.36 -18.33 7.99
C LEU A 283 -15.48 -18.89 6.56
N PRO A 284 -15.78 -18.07 5.55
CA PRO A 284 -15.82 -18.54 4.17
C PRO A 284 -14.42 -18.95 3.71
N GLU A 285 -14.36 -19.88 2.77
CA GLU A 285 -13.10 -20.30 2.16
C GLU A 285 -12.46 -19.13 1.40
N LEU A 286 -11.20 -18.80 1.74
CA LEU A 286 -10.39 -17.76 1.09
C LEU A 286 -10.15 -18.00 -0.40
#